data_AF-A0A7V3FH80-F1
#
_entry.id   AF-A0A7V3FH80-F1
#
_cell.length_a   1.000
_cell.length_b   1.000
_cell.length_c   1.000
_cell.angle_alpha   90.00
_cell.angle_beta   90.00
_cell.angle_gamma   90.00
#
_symmetry.space_group_name_H-M   'P 1'
#
loop_
_entity.id
_entity.type
_entity.pdbx_description
1 polymer ?
#
loop_
_entity_poly.entity_id
_entity_poly.type
_entity_poly.pdbx_seq_one_letter_code
_entity_poly.pdbx_strand_id
1 'polypeptide(L)'
;MAKKIRGQLDRDSGQKHPTVKPLTLLSTPSPRGPGRPPLVNQDELLGRRDSLVSVLEPSWGEIGSELKTARTTSDIVKVFSALKSALRAFPLEYFCGEATTPDSPLKLQETRRELWQISQESRKLHEARDKQAQLVTEAQTALAQAENKPEIVDVVEAELATRQAELDRLESEIEKARIRRENLERNLHNQEAFLAQTELLRFIRSRRYALTPRNLANAMAGLPHIGWRQSFKRCAEVDCPMALSLNYQVFQAIAYVLRRKQPRSAEGALRLFQGEVPRLSKKYELARKYITENWQHLREAIEGCWKIKSHPKVLPFRLTSAFVKSVYRPRTALERVLAARERFQIDKPSSS
;
A
#
# COMPACT_ATOMS: atom_id res chain seq x y z
N MET A 1 16.78 23.65 -35.42
CA MET A 1 17.18 22.48 -34.58
C MET A 1 16.05 22.09 -33.63
N ALA A 2 14.95 21.54 -34.15
CA ALA A 2 13.78 21.18 -33.36
C ALA A 2 13.19 19.86 -33.88
N LYS A 3 13.44 18.76 -33.16
CA LYS A 3 12.67 17.49 -33.22
C LYS A 3 13.33 16.45 -32.31
N LYS A 4 12.87 16.32 -31.07
CA LYS A 4 12.70 15.03 -30.38
C LYS A 4 12.10 15.29 -29.00
N ILE A 5 10.97 14.64 -28.74
CA ILE A 5 10.42 14.13 -27.47
C ILE A 5 8.89 14.09 -27.67
N ARG A 6 8.47 13.18 -28.54
CA ARG A 6 7.14 12.56 -28.58
C ARG A 6 7.42 11.06 -28.47
N GLY A 7 6.87 10.41 -27.45
CA GLY A 7 6.97 8.95 -27.31
C GLY A 7 7.38 8.52 -25.91
N GLN A 8 6.42 8.46 -24.98
CA GLN A 8 6.61 7.68 -23.75
C GLN A 8 5.30 7.11 -23.17
N LEU A 9 4.25 6.98 -24.00
CA LEU A 9 3.01 6.27 -23.64
C LEU A 9 2.47 5.35 -24.75
N ASP A 10 3.20 5.18 -25.86
CA ASP A 10 2.83 4.31 -27.00
C ASP A 10 3.76 3.08 -27.14
N ARG A 11 4.30 2.56 -26.03
CA ARG A 11 5.08 1.30 -26.03
C ARG A 11 4.41 0.15 -25.28
N ASP A 12 3.08 0.18 -25.18
CA ASP A 12 2.28 -0.96 -24.70
C ASP A 12 1.13 -1.21 -25.67
N SER A 13 1.42 -1.90 -26.77
CA SER A 13 0.40 -2.47 -27.67
C SER A 13 1.02 -3.52 -28.59
N GLY A 14 1.60 -4.55 -27.96
CA GLY A 14 2.06 -5.75 -28.63
C GLY A 14 1.55 -7.02 -27.95
N GLN A 15 0.30 -7.04 -27.46
CA GLN A 15 -0.35 -8.30 -27.07
C GLN A 15 -0.85 -9.01 -28.33
N LYS A 16 -0.07 -9.96 -28.83
CA LYS A 16 -0.55 -11.01 -29.73
C LYS A 16 -1.35 -12.01 -28.91
N HIS A 17 -2.62 -12.22 -29.22
CA HIS A 17 -3.27 -13.51 -28.92
C HIS A 17 -2.59 -14.58 -29.80
N PRO A 18 -2.29 -15.78 -29.26
CA PRO A 18 -3.21 -16.89 -29.55
C PRO A 18 -3.27 -18.05 -28.52
N THR A 19 -4.34 -18.82 -28.66
CA THR A 19 -4.54 -20.24 -28.28
C THR A 19 -4.72 -20.60 -26.81
N VAL A 20 -5.98 -20.90 -26.48
CA VAL A 20 -6.42 -21.65 -25.30
C VAL A 20 -5.71 -23.00 -25.28
N LYS A 21 -5.03 -23.32 -24.17
CA LYS A 21 -4.72 -24.71 -23.77
C LYS A 21 -5.41 -25.01 -22.44
N PRO A 22 -5.88 -26.25 -22.21
CA PRO A 22 -6.73 -26.57 -21.07
C PRO A 22 -5.96 -26.60 -19.75
N LEU A 23 -6.68 -26.38 -18.66
CA LEU A 23 -6.23 -26.51 -17.27
C LEU A 23 -5.39 -27.77 -17.06
N THR A 24 -4.20 -27.61 -16.47
CA THR A 24 -3.46 -28.71 -15.86
C THR A 24 -3.04 -28.31 -14.45
N LEU A 25 -3.29 -29.24 -13.55
CA LEU A 25 -3.17 -29.19 -12.09
C LEU A 25 -1.74 -28.90 -11.59
N LEU A 26 -1.69 -28.29 -10.40
CA LEU A 26 -0.69 -28.45 -9.34
C LEU A 26 0.73 -28.79 -9.82
N SER A 27 1.53 -27.77 -10.14
CA SER A 27 2.98 -27.91 -10.25
C SER A 27 3.62 -27.52 -8.92
N THR A 28 4.20 -28.51 -8.26
CA THR A 28 5.04 -28.39 -7.07
C THR A 28 6.21 -27.43 -7.30
N PRO A 29 6.70 -26.72 -6.25
CA PRO A 29 7.82 -25.80 -6.41
C PRO A 29 9.11 -26.57 -6.71
N SER A 30 9.66 -26.35 -7.90
CA SER A 30 11.00 -26.80 -8.28
C SER A 30 12.05 -26.31 -7.27
N PRO A 31 12.95 -27.18 -6.78
CA PRO A 31 14.01 -26.77 -5.87
C PRO A 31 15.01 -25.87 -6.61
N ARG A 32 15.07 -24.59 -6.22
CA ARG A 32 16.07 -23.64 -6.73
C ARG A 32 17.38 -23.86 -5.96
N GLY A 33 18.51 -23.82 -6.68
CA GLY A 33 19.85 -24.15 -6.21
C GLY A 33 20.37 -23.34 -5.00
N PRO A 34 21.64 -23.56 -4.59
CA PRO A 34 22.17 -23.10 -3.31
C PRO A 34 22.26 -21.57 -3.28
N GLY A 35 21.33 -20.94 -2.56
CA GLY A 35 21.28 -19.51 -2.33
C GLY A 35 20.41 -19.22 -1.11
N ARG A 36 20.74 -18.14 -0.39
CA ARG A 36 19.95 -17.69 0.77
C ARG A 36 18.48 -17.55 0.35
N PRO A 37 17.52 -18.12 1.10
CA PRO A 37 16.11 -18.00 0.79
C PRO A 37 15.72 -16.52 0.63
N PRO A 38 14.88 -16.16 -0.36
CA PRO A 38 14.44 -14.79 -0.52
C PRO A 38 13.66 -14.35 0.72
N LEU A 39 13.93 -13.13 1.20
CA LEU A 39 13.25 -12.53 2.36
C LEU A 39 11.72 -12.43 2.18
N VAL A 40 11.24 -12.48 0.93
CA VAL A 40 9.81 -12.50 0.59
C VAL A 40 9.61 -13.57 -0.49
N ASN A 41 8.76 -14.55 -0.20
CA ASN A 41 8.41 -15.60 -1.14
C ASN A 41 7.55 -15.04 -2.30
N GLN A 42 7.25 -15.84 -3.33
CA GLN A 42 6.55 -15.31 -4.50
C GLN A 42 5.07 -15.02 -4.21
N ASP A 43 4.38 -15.90 -3.49
CA ASP A 43 2.94 -15.76 -3.23
C ASP A 43 2.66 -14.56 -2.34
N GLU A 44 3.47 -14.36 -1.31
CA GLU A 44 3.43 -13.18 -0.44
C GLU A 44 3.66 -11.89 -1.24
N LEU A 45 4.65 -11.88 -2.14
CA LEU A 45 4.95 -10.73 -2.98
C LEU A 45 3.75 -10.37 -3.88
N LEU A 46 3.10 -11.37 -4.48
CA LEU A 46 1.93 -11.17 -5.34
C LEU A 46 0.71 -10.71 -4.54
N GLY A 47 0.49 -11.28 -3.35
CA GLY A 47 -0.57 -10.85 -2.44
C GLY A 47 -0.42 -9.39 -1.98
N ARG A 48 0.81 -8.96 -1.67
CA ARG A 48 1.13 -7.56 -1.37
C ARG A 48 0.88 -6.65 -2.59
N ARG A 49 1.29 -7.07 -3.79
CA ARG A 49 1.04 -6.35 -5.04
C ARG A 49 -0.46 -6.13 -5.26
N ASP A 50 -1.26 -7.19 -5.17
CA ASP A 50 -2.69 -7.12 -5.44
C ASP A 50 -3.42 -6.26 -4.38
N SER A 51 -2.99 -6.36 -3.11
CA SER A 51 -3.46 -5.46 -2.05
C SER A 51 -3.15 -4.00 -2.36
N LEU A 52 -1.94 -3.68 -2.83
CA LEU A 52 -1.58 -2.33 -3.26
C LEU A 52 -2.39 -1.87 -4.47
N VAL A 53 -2.63 -2.73 -5.47
CA VAL A 53 -3.46 -2.41 -6.64
C VAL A 53 -4.86 -1.99 -6.22
N SER A 54 -5.44 -2.71 -5.24
CA SER A 54 -6.78 -2.43 -4.71
C SER A 54 -6.92 -1.03 -4.10
N VAL A 55 -5.83 -0.42 -3.65
CA VAL A 55 -5.82 0.94 -3.07
C VAL A 55 -5.34 1.98 -4.08
N LEU A 56 -4.30 1.68 -4.86
CA LEU A 56 -3.67 2.64 -5.76
C LEU A 56 -4.53 2.95 -6.98
N GLU A 57 -5.25 1.97 -7.54
CA GLU A 57 -6.09 2.20 -8.71
C GLU A 57 -7.30 3.11 -8.37
N PRO A 58 -8.09 2.87 -7.30
CA PRO A 58 -9.20 3.73 -6.94
C PRO A 58 -8.79 5.17 -6.61
N SER A 59 -7.65 5.34 -5.95
CA SER A 59 -7.17 6.64 -5.48
C SER A 59 -6.25 7.35 -6.48
N TRP A 60 -6.07 6.82 -7.70
CA TRP A 60 -5.08 7.34 -8.64
C TRP A 60 -5.29 8.81 -9.02
N GLY A 61 -6.55 9.26 -9.09
CA GLY A 61 -6.88 10.66 -9.34
C GLY A 61 -6.41 11.61 -8.24
N GLU A 62 -6.26 11.12 -7.01
CA GLU A 62 -5.87 11.91 -5.83
C GLU A 62 -4.36 11.98 -5.62
N ILE A 63 -3.65 10.89 -5.92
CA ILE A 63 -2.22 10.75 -5.62
C ILE A 63 -1.31 10.87 -6.85
N GLY A 64 -1.86 10.59 -8.03
CA GLY A 64 -1.03 10.31 -9.21
C GLY A 64 -0.32 11.54 -9.78
N SER A 65 -0.87 12.74 -9.60
CA SER A 65 -0.20 14.00 -10.00
C SER A 65 0.98 14.32 -9.08
N GLU A 66 0.76 14.17 -7.79
CA GLU A 66 1.66 14.50 -6.70
C GLU A 66 2.87 13.54 -6.75
N LEU A 67 2.64 12.25 -7.01
CA LEU A 67 3.70 11.27 -7.24
C LEU A 67 4.61 11.61 -8.43
N LYS A 68 4.05 12.18 -9.52
CA LYS A 68 4.87 12.60 -10.68
C LYS A 68 5.79 13.77 -10.32
N THR A 69 5.35 14.63 -9.41
CA THR A 69 6.10 15.80 -8.98
C THR A 69 6.96 15.55 -7.76
N ALA A 70 6.80 14.41 -7.06
CA ALA A 70 7.56 14.06 -5.88
C ALA A 70 9.07 14.15 -6.14
N ARG A 71 9.78 14.85 -5.25
CA ARG A 71 11.23 15.01 -5.26
C ARG A 71 11.87 14.56 -3.97
N THR A 72 11.15 14.47 -2.87
CA THR A 72 11.70 14.11 -1.56
C THR A 72 10.93 12.96 -0.95
N THR A 73 11.48 12.34 0.10
CA THR A 73 10.74 11.35 0.91
C THR A 73 9.55 12.00 1.62
N SER A 74 9.67 13.26 2.06
CA SER A 74 8.56 14.05 2.60
C SER A 74 7.40 14.19 1.60
N ASP A 75 7.69 14.38 0.31
CA ASP A 75 6.63 14.39 -0.72
C ASP A 75 5.90 13.04 -0.79
N ILE A 76 6.63 11.92 -0.69
CA ILE A 76 6.04 10.57 -0.64
C ILE A 76 5.12 10.46 0.58
N VAL A 77 5.60 10.85 1.76
CA VAL A 77 4.81 10.84 3.00
C VAL A 77 3.55 11.67 2.87
N LYS A 78 3.65 12.88 2.30
CA LYS A 78 2.50 13.75 2.06
C LYS A 78 1.47 13.11 1.13
N VAL A 79 1.91 12.50 0.04
CA VAL A 79 1.02 11.81 -0.92
C VAL A 79 0.27 10.67 -0.24
N PHE A 80 1.01 9.76 0.40
CA PHE A 80 0.41 8.55 0.97
C PHE A 80 -0.34 8.83 2.28
N SER A 81 -0.08 9.95 2.95
CA SER A 81 -0.88 10.41 4.08
C SER A 81 -2.34 10.66 3.71
N ALA A 82 -2.64 11.01 2.45
CA ALA A 82 -4.01 11.14 1.96
C ALA A 82 -4.76 9.79 1.96
N LEU A 83 -4.03 8.67 1.97
CA LEU A 83 -4.56 7.31 1.96
C LEU A 83 -4.56 6.65 3.35
N LYS A 84 -4.37 7.42 4.43
CA LYS A 84 -4.31 6.87 5.80
C LYS A 84 -5.57 6.08 6.20
N SER A 85 -6.74 6.46 5.69
CA SER A 85 -7.97 5.69 5.93
C SER A 85 -7.96 4.30 5.27
N ALA A 86 -7.10 4.09 4.27
CA ALA A 86 -6.93 2.83 3.53
C ALA A 86 -5.70 2.02 4.00
N LEU A 87 -5.17 2.29 5.19
CA LEU A 87 -3.96 1.65 5.78
C LEU A 87 -4.01 0.12 5.93
N ARG A 88 -5.10 -0.54 5.55
CA ARG A 88 -5.22 -2.01 5.64
C ARG A 88 -4.34 -2.75 4.63
N ALA A 89 -3.81 -2.08 3.61
CA ALA A 89 -2.93 -2.71 2.62
C ALA A 89 -1.45 -2.54 3.00
N PHE A 90 -0.84 -3.58 3.54
CA PHE A 90 0.63 -3.67 3.61
C PHE A 90 1.22 -3.63 2.19
N PRO A 91 2.35 -2.94 1.91
CA PRO A 91 3.24 -2.18 2.82
C PRO A 91 2.93 -0.67 2.94
N LEU A 92 1.68 -0.20 2.81
CA LEU A 92 1.39 1.26 2.80
C LEU A 92 1.82 2.00 4.08
N GLU A 93 1.82 1.32 5.22
CA GLU A 93 2.23 1.87 6.53
C GLU A 93 3.60 2.57 6.48
N TYR A 94 4.57 1.98 5.78
CA TYR A 94 5.94 2.52 5.65
C TYR A 94 6.01 3.84 4.88
N PHE A 95 4.95 4.21 4.15
CA PHE A 95 4.91 5.42 3.34
C PHE A 95 4.08 6.54 4.00
N CYS A 96 3.46 6.31 5.16
CA CYS A 96 2.57 7.28 5.80
C CYS A 96 3.21 8.05 6.98
N GLY A 97 4.37 7.60 7.47
CA GLY A 97 5.10 8.22 8.58
C GLY A 97 6.37 8.94 8.13
N GLU A 98 6.74 10.03 8.82
CA GLU A 98 8.04 10.66 8.63
C GLU A 98 9.13 9.73 9.15
N ALA A 99 9.97 9.25 8.25
CA ALA A 99 11.12 8.45 8.62
C ALA A 99 12.30 9.38 8.90
N THR A 100 12.68 9.48 10.17
CA THR A 100 13.70 10.43 10.66
C THR A 100 15.13 9.94 10.49
N THR A 101 15.35 8.63 10.31
CA THR A 101 16.70 8.07 10.37
C THR A 101 17.17 7.59 8.99
N PRO A 102 18.09 8.33 8.35
CA PRO A 102 18.81 7.81 7.19
C PRO A 102 19.75 6.69 7.66
N ASP A 103 19.31 5.44 7.48
CA ASP A 103 20.10 4.29 7.88
C ASP A 103 20.51 3.40 6.71
N SER A 104 21.70 2.83 6.87
CA SER A 104 22.31 1.91 5.93
C SER A 104 21.57 0.56 5.91
N PRO A 105 21.48 -0.13 4.76
CA PRO A 105 21.03 -1.53 4.71
C PRO A 105 21.78 -2.47 5.67
N LEU A 106 23.03 -2.16 6.02
CA LEU A 106 23.80 -2.92 7.01
C LEU A 106 23.23 -2.76 8.42
N LYS A 107 22.97 -1.52 8.85
CA LYS A 107 22.34 -1.25 10.16
C LYS A 107 20.96 -1.87 10.26
N LEU A 108 20.17 -1.84 9.18
CA LEU A 108 18.89 -2.53 9.12
C LEU A 108 19.05 -4.04 9.37
N GLN A 109 20.09 -4.66 8.82
CA GLN A 109 20.36 -6.08 9.08
C GLN A 109 20.83 -6.33 10.52
N GLU A 110 21.63 -5.43 11.09
CA GLU A 110 22.06 -5.49 12.49
C GLU A 110 20.86 -5.43 13.44
N THR A 111 19.96 -4.45 13.26
CA THR A 111 18.74 -4.32 14.07
C THR A 111 17.84 -5.55 13.94
N ARG A 112 17.69 -6.12 12.73
CA ARG A 112 16.95 -7.39 12.54
C ARG A 112 17.59 -8.56 13.27
N ARG A 113 18.93 -8.66 13.27
CA ARG A 113 19.65 -9.71 14.00
C ARG A 113 19.49 -9.54 15.51
N GLU A 114 19.60 -8.32 16.01
CA GLU A 114 19.44 -8.01 17.44
C GLU A 114 18.02 -8.33 17.92
N LEU A 115 17.00 -7.98 17.13
CA LEU A 115 15.61 -8.38 17.42
C LEU A 115 15.42 -9.89 17.49
N TRP A 116 16.05 -10.62 16.57
CA TRP A 116 16.01 -12.08 16.61
C TRP A 116 16.69 -12.62 17.87
N GLN A 117 17.85 -12.08 18.26
CA GLN A 117 18.57 -12.48 19.47
C GLN A 117 17.74 -12.22 20.73
N ILE A 118 17.17 -11.02 20.88
CA ILE A 118 16.30 -10.69 22.01
C ILE A 118 15.06 -11.58 22.03
N SER A 119 14.49 -11.89 20.87
CA SER A 119 13.35 -12.82 20.80
C SER A 119 13.70 -14.22 21.30
N GLN A 120 14.94 -14.68 21.10
CA GLN A 120 15.41 -15.95 21.67
C GLN A 120 15.70 -15.83 23.17
N GLU A 121 16.30 -14.73 23.60
CA GLU A 121 16.58 -14.45 25.01
C GLU A 121 15.29 -14.36 25.84
N SER A 122 14.29 -13.60 25.37
CA SER A 122 12.98 -13.49 26.02
C SER A 122 12.31 -14.85 26.19
N ARG A 123 12.39 -15.75 25.19
CA ARG A 123 11.85 -17.11 25.34
C ARG A 123 12.53 -17.87 26.49
N LYS A 124 13.86 -17.83 26.55
CA LYS A 124 14.63 -18.47 27.63
C LYS A 124 14.30 -17.88 29.00
N LEU A 125 14.15 -16.56 29.10
CA LEU A 125 13.76 -15.89 30.34
C LEU A 125 12.36 -16.31 30.79
N HIS A 126 11.38 -16.38 29.88
CA HIS A 126 10.05 -16.88 30.19
C HIS A 126 10.09 -18.35 30.66
N GLU A 127 10.84 -19.22 29.98
CA GLU A 127 11.01 -20.61 30.39
C GLU A 127 11.66 -20.73 31.79
N ALA A 128 12.66 -19.90 32.11
CA ALA A 128 13.29 -19.87 33.42
C ALA A 128 12.34 -19.35 34.50
N ARG A 129 11.59 -18.28 34.21
CA ARG A 129 10.59 -17.70 35.10
C ARG A 129 9.50 -18.71 35.44
N ASP A 130 9.01 -19.46 34.47
CA ASP A 130 7.95 -20.45 34.69
C ASP A 130 8.43 -21.60 35.58
N LYS A 131 9.68 -22.07 35.40
CA LYS A 131 10.29 -23.05 36.30
C LYS A 131 10.48 -22.49 37.71
N GLN A 132 10.95 -21.25 37.84
CA GLN A 132 11.16 -20.63 39.13
C GLN A 132 9.84 -20.40 39.88
N ALA A 133 8.78 -20.02 39.17
CA ALA A 133 7.45 -19.88 39.74
C ALA A 133 6.92 -21.22 40.31
N GLN A 134 7.18 -22.34 39.63
CA GLN A 134 6.86 -23.68 40.15
C GLN A 134 7.62 -23.97 41.45
N LEU A 135 8.93 -23.69 41.49
CA LEU A 135 9.76 -23.87 42.69
C LEU A 135 9.29 -23.00 43.87
N VAL A 136 8.80 -21.79 43.62
CA VAL A 136 8.19 -20.93 44.66
C VAL A 136 6.91 -21.56 45.18
N THR A 137 6.02 -22.04 44.31
CA THR A 137 4.79 -22.74 44.72
C THR A 137 5.08 -24.01 45.54
N GLU A 138 6.10 -24.77 45.16
CA GLU A 138 6.55 -25.94 45.92
C GLU A 138 7.05 -25.55 47.31
N ALA A 139 7.87 -24.49 47.42
CA ALA A 139 8.36 -24.00 48.71
C ALA A 139 7.24 -23.46 49.61
N GLN A 140 6.26 -22.76 49.05
CA GLN A 140 5.05 -22.33 49.77
C GLN A 140 4.24 -23.51 50.31
N THR A 141 4.10 -24.57 49.49
CA THR A 141 3.41 -25.80 49.89
C THR A 141 4.17 -26.52 51.01
N ALA A 142 5.50 -26.61 50.90
CA ALA A 142 6.36 -27.20 51.93
C ALA A 142 6.28 -26.43 53.25
N LEU A 143 6.22 -25.10 53.20
CA LEU A 143 6.07 -24.25 54.39
C LEU A 143 4.75 -24.53 55.10
N ALA A 144 3.64 -24.62 54.35
CA ALA A 144 2.33 -24.97 54.92
C ALA A 144 2.31 -26.37 55.57
N GLN A 145 3.07 -27.33 55.04
CA GLN A 145 3.19 -28.67 55.62
C GLN A 145 4.12 -28.71 56.86
N ALA A 146 5.00 -27.72 57.00
CA ALA A 146 5.98 -27.63 58.09
C ALA A 146 5.43 -26.95 59.36
N GLU A 147 4.17 -26.48 59.38
CA GLU A 147 3.55 -25.73 60.51
C GLU A 147 3.74 -26.38 61.89
N ASN A 148 3.88 -27.71 61.96
CA ASN A 148 4.06 -28.45 63.22
C ASN A 148 5.53 -28.86 63.51
N LYS A 149 6.50 -28.36 62.74
CA LYS A 149 7.94 -28.72 62.83
C LYS A 149 8.82 -27.46 62.88
N PRO A 150 8.90 -26.78 64.03
CA PRO A 150 9.58 -25.48 64.15
C PRO A 150 11.06 -25.50 63.73
N GLU A 151 11.75 -26.64 63.85
CA GLU A 151 13.15 -26.79 63.44
C GLU A 151 13.37 -26.70 61.92
N ILE A 152 12.31 -26.93 61.11
CA ILE A 152 12.38 -26.98 59.65
C ILE A 152 11.78 -25.72 59.02
N VAL A 153 10.90 -25.02 59.75
CA VAL A 153 10.22 -23.80 59.28
C VAL A 153 11.23 -22.73 58.85
N ASP A 154 12.19 -22.39 59.71
CA ASP A 154 13.22 -21.37 59.42
C ASP A 154 14.01 -21.68 58.14
N VAL A 155 14.29 -22.95 57.88
CA VAL A 155 15.02 -23.40 56.69
C VAL A 155 14.17 -23.22 55.43
N VAL A 156 12.89 -23.58 55.49
CA VAL A 156 11.95 -23.46 54.36
C VAL A 156 11.63 -22.00 54.07
N GLU A 157 11.51 -21.15 55.09
CA GLU A 157 11.33 -19.70 54.92
C GLU A 157 12.51 -19.03 54.22
N ALA A 158 13.75 -19.38 54.63
CA ALA A 158 14.96 -18.86 53.99
C ALA A 158 15.08 -19.29 52.51
N GLU A 159 14.74 -20.54 52.21
CA GLU A 159 14.71 -21.06 50.83
C GLU A 159 13.60 -20.39 50.00
N LEU A 160 12.40 -20.20 50.57
CA LEU A 160 11.30 -19.47 49.91
C LEU A 160 11.70 -18.04 49.57
N ALA A 161 12.34 -17.33 50.51
CA ALA A 161 12.83 -15.97 50.27
C ALA A 161 13.86 -15.92 49.14
N THR A 162 14.79 -16.89 49.08
CA THR A 162 15.78 -17.00 48.01
C THR A 162 15.11 -17.25 46.65
N ARG A 163 14.13 -18.15 46.60
CA ARG A 163 13.40 -18.47 45.38
C ARG A 163 12.55 -17.30 44.89
N GLN A 164 11.93 -16.57 45.80
CA GLN A 164 11.16 -15.36 45.48
C GLN A 164 12.07 -14.26 44.94
N ALA A 165 13.24 -14.03 45.55
CA ALA A 165 14.20 -13.05 45.04
C ALA A 165 14.69 -13.37 43.62
N GLU A 166 14.90 -14.64 43.29
CA GLU A 166 15.25 -15.06 41.93
C GLU A 166 14.07 -14.89 40.96
N LEU A 167 12.84 -15.17 41.39
CA LEU A 167 11.64 -14.92 40.59
C LEU A 167 11.50 -13.43 40.25
N ASP A 168 11.64 -12.56 41.25
CA ASP A 168 11.59 -11.10 41.08
C ASP A 168 12.71 -10.61 40.16
N ARG A 169 13.91 -11.22 40.25
CA ARG A 169 15.03 -10.94 39.32
C ARG A 169 14.66 -11.27 37.88
N LEU A 170 14.11 -12.46 37.63
CA LEU A 170 13.71 -12.90 36.28
C LEU A 170 12.59 -12.02 35.72
N GLU A 171 11.61 -11.62 36.53
CA GLU A 171 10.55 -10.71 36.10
C GLU A 171 11.10 -9.32 35.71
N SER A 172 12.09 -8.80 36.46
CA SER A 172 12.80 -7.57 36.09
C SER A 172 13.57 -7.71 34.76
N GLU A 173 14.22 -8.85 34.52
CA GLU A 173 14.94 -9.11 33.26
C GLU A 173 14.00 -9.24 32.06
N ILE A 174 12.84 -9.91 32.23
CA ILE A 174 11.80 -9.99 31.21
C ILE A 174 11.31 -8.59 30.83
N GLU A 175 11.06 -7.72 31.81
CA GLU A 175 10.61 -6.36 31.56
C GLU A 175 11.67 -5.52 30.83
N LYS A 176 12.95 -5.64 31.20
CA LYS A 176 14.06 -5.00 30.47
C LYS A 176 14.15 -5.49 29.02
N ALA A 177 14.02 -6.80 28.81
CA ALA A 177 14.02 -7.39 27.47
C ALA A 177 12.82 -6.92 26.64
N ARG A 178 11.63 -6.79 27.25
CA ARG A 178 10.42 -6.25 26.61
C ARG A 178 10.63 -4.82 26.13
N ILE A 179 11.10 -3.92 27.00
CA ILE A 179 11.38 -2.52 26.66
C ILE A 179 12.42 -2.43 25.54
N ARG A 180 13.49 -3.23 25.63
CA ARG A 180 14.53 -3.26 24.59
C ARG A 180 13.98 -3.74 23.24
N ARG A 181 13.15 -4.79 23.24
CA ARG A 181 12.47 -5.30 22.04
C ARG A 181 11.59 -4.22 21.40
N GLU A 182 10.74 -3.55 22.18
CA GLU A 182 9.85 -2.49 21.68
C GLU A 182 10.62 -1.31 21.06
N ASN A 183 11.73 -0.93 21.69
CA ASN A 183 12.61 0.11 21.15
C ASN A 183 13.26 -0.32 19.83
N LEU A 184 13.73 -1.56 19.73
CA LEU A 184 14.28 -2.09 18.48
C LEU A 184 13.23 -2.26 17.40
N GLU A 185 12.00 -2.69 17.73
CA GLU A 185 10.89 -2.79 16.77
C GLU A 185 10.53 -1.41 16.21
N ARG A 186 10.46 -0.38 17.07
CA ARG A 186 10.24 1.01 16.63
C ARG A 186 11.37 1.51 15.74
N ASN A 187 12.63 1.24 16.12
CA ASN A 187 13.79 1.61 15.32
C ASN A 187 13.79 0.89 13.96
N LEU A 188 13.51 -0.42 13.96
CA LEU A 188 13.41 -1.21 12.74
C LEU A 188 12.34 -0.65 11.82
N HIS A 189 11.15 -0.37 12.34
CA HIS A 189 10.04 0.20 11.56
C HIS A 189 10.44 1.53 10.90
N ASN A 190 11.12 2.43 11.63
CA ASN A 190 11.59 3.70 11.10
C ASN A 190 12.65 3.53 10.00
N GLN A 191 13.60 2.61 10.18
CA GLN A 191 14.61 2.29 9.18
C GLN A 191 13.99 1.70 7.91
N GLU A 192 13.03 0.80 8.08
CA GLU A 192 12.28 0.16 7.01
C GLU A 192 11.45 1.18 6.23
N ALA A 193 10.76 2.10 6.92
CA ALA A 193 10.04 3.21 6.33
C ALA A 193 10.99 4.09 5.50
N PHE A 194 12.13 4.49 6.05
CA PHE A 194 13.12 5.30 5.35
C PHE A 194 13.61 4.62 4.06
N LEU A 195 13.96 3.33 4.15
CA LEU A 195 14.44 2.55 3.01
C LEU A 195 13.36 2.41 1.94
N ALA A 196 12.13 2.07 2.33
CA ALA A 196 11.00 1.93 1.41
C ALA A 196 10.70 3.25 0.68
N GLN A 197 10.63 4.37 1.41
CA GLN A 197 10.40 5.70 0.84
C GLN A 197 11.52 6.09 -0.13
N THR A 198 12.77 5.83 0.23
CA THR A 198 13.95 6.11 -0.61
C THR A 198 13.94 5.27 -1.89
N GLU A 199 13.68 3.97 -1.78
CA GLU A 199 13.58 3.06 -2.93
C GLU A 199 12.43 3.46 -3.87
N LEU A 200 11.27 3.84 -3.32
CA LEU A 200 10.14 4.31 -4.11
C LEU A 200 10.47 5.61 -4.85
N LEU A 201 11.14 6.56 -4.18
CA LEU A 201 11.61 7.78 -4.83
C LEU A 201 12.62 7.48 -5.95
N ARG A 202 13.51 6.50 -5.76
CA ARG A 202 14.42 6.02 -6.82
C ARG A 202 13.65 5.42 -8.00
N PHE A 203 12.60 4.64 -7.76
CA PHE A 203 11.72 4.12 -8.81
C PHE A 203 11.11 5.26 -9.64
N ILE A 204 10.46 6.22 -8.98
CA ILE A 204 9.81 7.38 -9.62
C ILE A 204 10.82 8.18 -10.44
N ARG A 205 12.00 8.47 -9.86
CA ARG A 205 13.06 9.24 -10.54
C ARG A 205 13.71 8.48 -11.69
N SER A 206 13.74 7.15 -11.65
CA SER A 206 14.40 6.34 -12.67
C SER A 206 13.80 6.51 -14.06
N ARG A 207 12.50 6.85 -14.14
CA ARG A 207 11.71 6.96 -15.39
C ARG A 207 11.82 5.74 -16.32
N ARG A 208 12.30 4.60 -15.79
CA ARG A 208 12.48 3.36 -16.56
C ARG A 208 11.15 2.71 -16.94
N TYR A 209 10.14 2.94 -16.11
CA TYR A 209 8.80 2.40 -16.26
C TYR A 209 7.78 3.53 -16.27
N ALA A 210 6.67 3.32 -16.97
CA ALA A 210 5.55 4.24 -16.91
C ALA A 210 4.98 4.27 -15.49
N LEU A 211 4.76 5.47 -14.95
CA LEU A 211 4.16 5.62 -13.62
C LEU A 211 2.65 5.39 -13.72
N THR A 212 2.24 4.15 -13.48
CA THR A 212 0.84 3.67 -13.41
C THR A 212 0.61 3.01 -12.05
N PRO A 213 -0.65 2.86 -11.58
CA PRO A 213 -0.93 2.21 -10.31
C PRO A 213 -0.31 0.82 -10.21
N ARG A 214 -0.43 -0.01 -11.26
CA ARG A 214 0.12 -1.37 -11.29
C ARG A 214 1.64 -1.40 -11.29
N ASN A 215 2.29 -0.53 -12.06
CA ASN A 215 3.75 -0.45 -12.06
C ASN A 215 4.29 0.04 -10.71
N LEU A 216 3.56 0.95 -10.06
CA LEU A 216 3.85 1.43 -8.72
C LEU A 216 3.67 0.30 -7.68
N ALA A 217 2.56 -0.44 -7.75
CA ALA A 217 2.30 -1.61 -6.90
C ALA A 217 3.40 -2.67 -7.06
N ASN A 218 3.79 -2.99 -8.30
CA ASN A 218 4.88 -3.92 -8.60
C ASN A 218 6.20 -3.48 -7.97
N ALA A 219 6.52 -2.18 -8.00
CA ALA A 219 7.73 -1.64 -7.39
C ALA A 219 7.67 -1.64 -5.85
N MET A 220 6.49 -1.43 -5.26
CA MET A 220 6.29 -1.31 -3.82
C MET A 220 6.15 -2.64 -3.08
N ALA A 221 5.58 -3.67 -3.71
CA ALA A 221 5.18 -4.92 -3.05
C ALA A 221 6.30 -5.61 -2.25
N GLY A 222 7.53 -5.52 -2.74
CA GLY A 222 8.70 -6.11 -2.11
C GLY A 222 9.40 -5.23 -1.08
N LEU A 223 9.06 -3.95 -1.00
CA LEU A 223 9.67 -3.02 -0.04
C LEU A 223 9.17 -3.33 1.39
N PRO A 224 10.00 -3.12 2.43
CA PRO A 224 11.44 -2.78 2.43
C PRO A 224 12.39 -3.98 2.20
N HIS A 225 11.84 -5.19 2.00
CA HIS A 225 12.58 -6.45 2.12
C HIS A 225 13.46 -6.77 0.91
N ILE A 226 13.03 -6.37 -0.29
CA ILE A 226 13.78 -6.47 -1.54
C ILE A 226 13.71 -5.12 -2.27
N GLY A 227 14.76 -4.79 -3.04
CA GLY A 227 14.80 -3.52 -3.78
C GLY A 227 13.70 -3.41 -4.84
N TRP A 228 13.29 -2.17 -5.16
CA TRP A 228 12.13 -1.92 -6.02
C TRP A 228 12.24 -2.57 -7.41
N ARG A 229 13.47 -2.71 -7.92
CA ARG A 229 13.75 -3.33 -9.24
C ARG A 229 13.43 -4.81 -9.26
N GLN A 230 13.85 -5.51 -8.21
CA GLN A 230 13.62 -6.94 -8.08
C GLN A 230 12.15 -7.21 -7.81
N SER A 231 11.51 -6.39 -6.96
CA SER A 231 10.07 -6.40 -6.76
C SER A 231 9.33 -6.24 -8.09
N PHE A 232 9.66 -5.18 -8.85
CA PHE A 232 9.02 -4.92 -10.12
C PHE A 232 9.15 -6.09 -11.09
N LYS A 233 10.38 -6.61 -11.26
CA LYS A 233 10.64 -7.72 -12.18
C LYS A 233 9.81 -8.95 -11.81
N ARG A 234 9.87 -9.38 -10.55
CA ARG A 234 9.15 -10.57 -10.06
C ARG A 234 7.63 -10.43 -10.13
N CYS A 235 7.10 -9.23 -9.91
CA CYS A 235 5.67 -8.96 -9.98
C CYS A 235 5.16 -8.81 -11.41
N ALA A 236 5.98 -8.30 -12.34
CA ALA A 236 5.59 -8.09 -13.73
C ALA A 236 5.63 -9.37 -14.57
N GLU A 237 6.30 -10.42 -14.09
CA GLU A 237 6.32 -11.75 -14.72
C GLU A 237 4.98 -12.49 -14.58
N VAL A 238 4.14 -12.09 -13.63
CA VAL A 238 2.84 -12.72 -13.35
C VAL A 238 1.74 -11.68 -13.55
N ASP A 239 0.72 -12.01 -14.34
CA ASP A 239 -0.40 -11.10 -14.54
C ASP A 239 -1.13 -10.82 -13.22
N CYS A 240 -1.67 -9.60 -13.11
CA CYS A 240 -2.54 -9.25 -11.98
C CYS A 240 -3.93 -9.82 -12.25
N PRO A 241 -4.46 -10.72 -11.40
CA PRO A 241 -5.76 -11.35 -11.62
C PRO A 241 -6.92 -10.36 -11.47
N MET A 242 -6.68 -9.19 -10.86
CA MET A 242 -7.69 -8.18 -10.66
C MET A 242 -8.01 -7.44 -11.96
N ALA A 243 -9.30 -7.28 -12.24
CA ALA A 243 -9.77 -6.34 -13.26
C ALA A 243 -9.33 -4.91 -12.89
N LEU A 244 -9.14 -4.05 -13.90
CA LEU A 244 -8.85 -2.64 -13.68
C LEU A 244 -10.01 -1.99 -12.92
N SER A 245 -9.70 -1.28 -11.83
CA SER A 245 -10.66 -0.47 -11.09
C SER A 245 -11.40 0.48 -12.02
N LEU A 246 -12.72 0.59 -11.84
CA LEU A 246 -13.56 1.51 -12.60
C LEU A 246 -13.04 2.96 -12.52
N ASN A 247 -12.58 3.40 -11.35
CA ASN A 247 -12.05 4.76 -11.16
C ASN A 247 -10.79 5.00 -11.99
N TYR A 248 -9.92 3.98 -12.10
CA TYR A 248 -8.74 4.08 -12.94
C TYR A 248 -9.09 4.01 -14.44
N GLN A 249 -10.10 3.22 -14.83
CA GLN A 249 -10.62 3.25 -16.21
C GLN A 249 -11.21 4.62 -16.57
N VAL A 250 -11.95 5.25 -15.65
CA VAL A 250 -12.46 6.62 -15.79
C VAL A 250 -11.31 7.61 -15.94
N PHE A 251 -10.27 7.51 -15.11
CA PHE A 251 -9.06 8.31 -15.27
C PHE A 251 -8.46 8.17 -16.67
N GLN A 252 -8.33 6.94 -17.16
CA GLN A 252 -7.77 6.69 -18.49
C GLN A 252 -8.64 7.29 -19.60
N ALA A 253 -9.96 7.19 -19.51
CA ALA A 253 -10.89 7.79 -20.46
C ALA A 253 -10.81 9.33 -20.46
N ILE A 254 -10.82 9.95 -19.28
CA ILE A 254 -10.65 11.40 -19.11
C ILE A 254 -9.30 11.86 -19.68
N ALA A 255 -8.22 11.17 -19.32
CA ALA A 255 -6.87 11.48 -19.81
C ALA A 255 -6.76 11.31 -21.33
N TYR A 256 -7.48 10.35 -21.91
CA TYR A 256 -7.55 10.15 -23.35
C TYR A 256 -8.23 11.34 -24.05
N VAL A 257 -9.42 11.74 -23.60
CA VAL A 257 -10.16 12.89 -24.16
C VAL A 257 -9.33 14.18 -24.11
N LEU A 258 -8.75 14.48 -22.93
CA LEU A 258 -7.95 15.69 -22.72
C LEU A 258 -6.59 15.71 -23.44
N ARG A 259 -6.10 14.55 -23.89
CA ARG A 259 -4.89 14.47 -24.73
C ARG A 259 -5.17 14.84 -26.17
N ARG A 260 -6.37 14.52 -26.69
CA ARG A 260 -6.75 14.83 -28.08
C ARG A 260 -7.01 16.31 -28.28
N LYS A 261 -7.72 16.94 -27.34
CA LYS A 261 -8.06 18.37 -27.38
C LYS A 261 -7.95 18.96 -25.99
N GLN A 262 -7.35 20.14 -25.90
CA GLN A 262 -7.14 20.87 -24.65
C GLN A 262 -8.08 22.08 -24.61
N PRO A 263 -9.24 21.98 -23.93
CA PRO A 263 -10.21 23.05 -23.88
C PRO A 263 -9.71 24.21 -22.99
N ARG A 264 -9.93 25.45 -23.44
CA ARG A 264 -9.49 26.67 -22.75
C ARG A 264 -10.48 27.18 -21.69
N SER A 265 -11.75 26.78 -21.78
CA SER A 265 -12.81 27.16 -20.84
C SER A 265 -13.60 25.94 -20.38
N ALA A 266 -14.39 26.11 -19.30
CA ALA A 266 -15.28 25.08 -18.79
C ALA A 266 -16.32 24.67 -19.85
N GLU A 267 -16.94 25.63 -20.53
CA GLU A 267 -17.95 25.39 -21.58
C GLU A 267 -17.33 24.66 -22.78
N GLY A 268 -16.09 24.99 -23.14
CA GLY A 268 -15.34 24.26 -24.14
C GLY A 268 -15.06 22.82 -23.73
N ALA A 269 -14.76 22.59 -22.45
CA ALA A 269 -14.55 21.24 -21.91
C ALA A 269 -15.86 20.45 -21.88
N LEU A 270 -16.97 21.04 -21.45
CA LEU A 270 -18.28 20.39 -21.45
C LEU A 270 -18.67 19.92 -22.85
N ARG A 271 -18.58 20.80 -23.86
CA ARG A 271 -18.85 20.44 -25.26
C ARG A 271 -17.92 19.33 -25.76
N LEU A 272 -16.64 19.38 -25.39
CA LEU A 272 -15.68 18.34 -25.75
C LEU A 272 -16.07 16.97 -25.16
N PHE A 273 -16.32 16.91 -23.85
CA PHE A 273 -16.67 15.66 -23.19
C PHE A 273 -18.03 15.13 -23.67
N GLN A 274 -19.01 16.01 -23.91
CA GLN A 274 -20.33 15.62 -24.42
C GLN A 274 -20.23 14.98 -25.81
N GLY A 275 -19.34 15.47 -26.68
CA GLY A 275 -19.11 14.90 -28.00
C GLY A 275 -18.21 13.65 -28.02
N GLU A 276 -17.20 13.58 -27.15
CA GLU A 276 -16.20 12.50 -27.18
C GLU A 276 -16.56 11.28 -26.31
N VAL A 277 -17.26 11.47 -25.17
CA VAL A 277 -17.59 10.36 -24.25
C VAL A 277 -18.43 9.27 -24.95
N PRO A 278 -19.51 9.59 -25.68
CA PRO A 278 -20.28 8.56 -26.40
C PRO A 278 -19.46 7.82 -27.47
N ARG A 279 -18.43 8.49 -28.01
CA ARG A 279 -17.55 7.98 -29.09
C ARG A 279 -16.32 7.24 -28.56
N LEU A 280 -16.19 7.06 -27.24
CA LEU A 280 -15.12 6.26 -26.66
C LEU A 280 -15.17 4.82 -27.18
N SER A 281 -13.99 4.27 -27.49
CA SER A 281 -13.85 2.91 -28.03
C SER A 281 -14.24 1.83 -27.01
N LYS A 282 -14.42 0.58 -27.47
CA LYS A 282 -14.78 -0.58 -26.62
C LYS A 282 -13.85 -0.77 -25.42
N LYS A 283 -12.58 -0.37 -25.53
CA LYS A 283 -11.60 -0.41 -24.42
C LYS A 283 -12.07 0.36 -23.19
N TYR A 284 -12.86 1.42 -23.36
CA TYR A 284 -13.36 2.27 -22.30
C TYR A 284 -14.85 2.08 -22.06
N GLU A 285 -15.45 0.96 -22.48
CA GLU A 285 -16.90 0.76 -22.44
C GLU A 285 -17.50 0.91 -21.04
N LEU A 286 -16.88 0.32 -20.02
CA LEU A 286 -17.33 0.44 -18.64
C LEU A 286 -17.24 1.88 -18.14
N ALA A 287 -16.11 2.54 -18.39
CA ALA A 287 -15.92 3.96 -18.04
C ALA A 287 -16.91 4.86 -18.79
N ARG A 288 -17.17 4.59 -20.07
CA ARG A 288 -18.15 5.33 -20.89
C ARG A 288 -19.54 5.22 -20.30
N LYS A 289 -20.01 3.99 -20.01
CA LYS A 289 -21.32 3.75 -19.39
C LYS A 289 -21.41 4.48 -18.05
N TYR A 290 -20.41 4.31 -17.20
CA TYR A 290 -20.37 4.92 -15.88
C TYR A 290 -20.35 6.46 -15.92
N ILE A 291 -19.56 7.06 -16.81
CA ILE A 291 -19.52 8.52 -16.99
C ILE A 291 -20.88 9.03 -17.50
N THR A 292 -21.49 8.33 -18.46
CA THR A 292 -22.79 8.71 -19.05
C THR A 292 -23.89 8.68 -18.00
N GLU A 293 -23.94 7.62 -17.18
CA GLU A 293 -24.92 7.46 -16.09
C GLU A 293 -24.78 8.51 -14.98
N ASN A 294 -23.60 9.12 -14.86
CA ASN A 294 -23.22 10.08 -13.82
C ASN A 294 -22.79 11.44 -14.39
N TRP A 295 -23.29 11.80 -15.57
CA TRP A 295 -22.82 12.97 -16.32
C TRP A 295 -22.87 14.27 -15.54
N GLN A 296 -23.93 14.50 -14.74
CA GLN A 296 -24.06 15.70 -13.93
C GLN A 296 -22.89 15.89 -12.97
N HIS A 297 -22.42 14.81 -12.33
CA HIS A 297 -21.23 14.85 -11.48
C HIS A 297 -19.96 15.19 -12.27
N LEU A 298 -19.86 14.73 -13.53
CA LEU A 298 -18.75 15.09 -14.40
C LEU A 298 -18.84 16.57 -14.81
N ARG A 299 -20.02 17.09 -15.13
CA ARG A 299 -20.25 18.51 -15.44
C ARG A 299 -19.79 19.40 -14.29
N GLU A 300 -20.27 19.13 -13.08
CA GLU A 300 -19.88 19.87 -11.87
C GLU A 300 -18.37 19.79 -11.62
N ALA A 301 -17.78 18.61 -11.81
CA ALA A 301 -16.34 18.42 -11.67
C ALA A 301 -15.54 19.21 -12.74
N ILE A 302 -16.02 19.30 -13.98
CA ILE A 302 -15.43 20.11 -15.04
C ILE A 302 -15.47 21.59 -14.66
N GLU A 303 -16.64 22.11 -14.30
CA GLU A 303 -16.81 23.51 -13.90
C GLU A 303 -15.92 23.86 -12.71
N GLY A 304 -15.90 23.02 -11.68
CA GLY A 304 -15.02 23.17 -10.52
C GLY A 304 -13.52 23.08 -10.88
N CYS A 305 -13.15 22.23 -11.83
CA CYS A 305 -11.78 22.08 -12.28
C CYS A 305 -11.25 23.29 -13.05
N TRP A 306 -12.09 23.93 -13.86
CA TRP A 306 -11.69 25.09 -14.68
C TRP A 306 -11.76 26.43 -13.95
N LYS A 307 -12.50 26.52 -12.83
CA LYS A 307 -12.42 27.69 -11.93
C LYS A 307 -11.03 27.90 -11.33
N ILE A 308 -10.29 26.81 -11.15
CA ILE A 308 -8.94 26.85 -10.57
C ILE A 308 -7.92 26.63 -11.68
N LYS A 309 -7.13 27.67 -11.98
CA LYS A 309 -6.06 27.60 -12.99
C LYS A 309 -5.08 26.47 -12.61
N SER A 310 -5.13 25.36 -13.36
CA SER A 310 -4.32 24.17 -13.12
C SER A 310 -3.49 23.85 -14.36
N HIS A 311 -2.29 23.29 -14.17
CA HIS A 311 -1.47 22.86 -15.28
C HIS A 311 -2.16 21.72 -16.07
N PRO A 312 -2.17 21.71 -17.41
CA PRO A 312 -2.96 20.74 -18.18
C PRO A 312 -2.63 19.27 -17.94
N LYS A 313 -1.39 18.97 -17.51
CA LYS A 313 -0.96 17.60 -17.15
C LYS A 313 -1.54 17.09 -15.83
N VAL A 314 -1.98 17.99 -14.94
CA VAL A 314 -2.60 17.67 -13.64
C VAL A 314 -4.11 17.50 -13.79
N LEU A 315 -4.69 18.15 -14.81
CA LEU A 315 -6.12 18.21 -15.02
C LEU A 315 -6.83 16.85 -15.09
N PRO A 316 -6.30 15.80 -15.75
CA PRO A 316 -6.94 14.49 -15.73
C PRO A 316 -7.05 13.87 -14.33
N PHE A 317 -6.03 14.08 -13.48
CA PHE A 317 -6.02 13.57 -12.11
C PHE A 317 -7.09 14.26 -11.29
N ARG A 318 -7.05 15.60 -11.30
CA ARG A 318 -7.96 16.43 -10.53
C ARG A 318 -9.41 16.27 -10.95
N LEU A 319 -9.67 16.23 -12.26
CA LEU A 319 -11.01 16.01 -12.78
C LEU A 319 -11.56 14.64 -12.37
N THR A 320 -10.73 13.60 -12.45
CA THR A 320 -11.14 12.27 -12.01
C THR A 320 -11.41 12.24 -10.51
N SER A 321 -10.52 12.82 -9.70
CA SER A 321 -10.70 12.91 -8.25
C SER A 321 -11.99 13.63 -7.88
N ALA A 322 -12.24 14.80 -8.46
CA ALA A 322 -13.45 15.58 -8.23
C ALA A 322 -14.72 14.82 -8.65
N PHE A 323 -14.69 14.19 -9.83
CA PHE A 323 -15.81 13.37 -10.32
C PHE A 323 -16.10 12.20 -9.38
N VAL A 324 -15.08 11.40 -9.05
CA VAL A 324 -15.23 10.21 -8.19
C VAL A 324 -15.75 10.59 -6.80
N LYS A 325 -15.21 11.65 -6.18
CA LYS A 325 -15.70 12.17 -4.89
C LYS A 325 -17.15 12.64 -4.97
N SER A 326 -17.53 13.32 -6.06
CA SER A 326 -18.90 13.78 -6.26
C SER A 326 -19.89 12.61 -6.39
N VAL A 327 -19.49 11.53 -7.09
CA VAL A 327 -20.36 10.35 -7.26
C VAL A 327 -20.56 9.58 -5.95
N TYR A 328 -19.54 9.49 -5.08
CA TYR A 328 -19.66 8.80 -3.79
C TYR A 328 -20.40 9.59 -2.71
N ARG A 329 -20.71 10.87 -2.95
CA ARG A 329 -21.51 11.67 -2.01
C ARG A 329 -22.98 11.20 -2.03
N PRO A 330 -23.65 11.11 -0.86
CA PRO A 330 -25.08 10.81 -0.81
C PRO A 330 -25.89 11.81 -1.64
N ARG A 331 -26.72 11.29 -2.55
CA ARG A 331 -27.55 12.13 -3.43
C ARG A 331 -28.72 12.75 -2.66
N THR A 332 -28.95 14.04 -2.88
CA THR A 332 -30.22 14.67 -2.48
C THR A 332 -31.36 14.21 -3.41
N ALA A 333 -32.61 14.38 -2.97
CA ALA A 333 -33.77 14.04 -3.81
C ALA A 333 -33.80 14.85 -5.12
N LEU A 334 -33.40 16.12 -5.07
CA LEU A 334 -33.29 17.01 -6.22
C LEU A 334 -32.25 16.51 -7.24
N GLU A 335 -31.07 16.13 -6.78
CA GLU A 335 -30.00 15.60 -7.64
C GLU A 335 -30.43 14.32 -8.37
N ARG A 336 -31.22 13.46 -7.72
CA ARG A 336 -31.76 12.24 -8.36
C ARG A 336 -32.70 12.57 -9.52
N VAL A 337 -33.57 13.57 -9.35
CA VAL A 337 -34.52 14.01 -10.39
C VAL A 337 -33.78 14.67 -11.57
N LEU A 338 -32.80 15.54 -11.30
CA LEU A 338 -31.99 16.18 -12.34
C LEU A 338 -31.17 15.16 -13.13
N ALA A 339 -30.52 14.21 -12.45
CA ALA A 339 -29.74 13.16 -13.10
C ALA A 339 -30.61 12.28 -14.02
N ALA A 340 -31.86 12.00 -13.65
CA ALA A 340 -32.78 11.23 -14.49
C ALA A 340 -33.13 11.99 -15.79
N ARG A 341 -33.36 13.30 -15.72
CA ARG A 341 -33.68 14.14 -16.88
C ARG A 341 -32.53 14.24 -17.88
N GLU A 342 -31.30 14.34 -17.40
CA GLU A 342 -30.13 14.54 -18.27
C GLU A 342 -29.65 13.27 -18.96
N ARG A 343 -29.86 12.09 -18.37
CA ARG A 343 -29.59 10.80 -19.03
C ARG A 343 -30.27 10.72 -20.40
N PHE A 344 -31.53 11.16 -20.48
CA PHE A 344 -32.29 11.20 -21.74
C PHE A 344 -31.70 12.14 -22.81
N GLN A 345 -30.90 13.14 -22.44
CA GLN A 345 -30.30 14.10 -23.37
C GLN A 345 -28.96 13.63 -23.94
N ILE A 346 -28.28 12.68 -23.29
CA ILE A 346 -26.98 12.15 -23.75
C ILE A 346 -27.18 10.94 -24.66
N ASP A 347 -28.20 10.12 -24.36
CA ASP A 347 -28.56 8.96 -25.19
C ASP A 347 -29.22 9.36 -26.52
N LYS A 348 -29.76 10.58 -26.62
CA LYS A 348 -30.22 11.19 -27.87
C LYS A 348 -29.19 12.23 -28.31
N PRO A 349 -28.19 11.91 -29.15
CA PRO A 349 -27.45 12.97 -29.81
C PRO A 349 -28.47 13.76 -30.63
N SER A 350 -28.52 15.07 -30.41
CA SER A 350 -29.37 15.99 -31.16
C SER A 350 -29.21 15.71 -32.65
N SER A 351 -30.25 15.14 -33.26
CA SER A 351 -30.47 15.13 -34.69
C SER A 351 -30.81 16.55 -35.10
N SER A 352 -29.78 17.35 -35.39
CA SER A 352 -29.85 18.63 -36.12
C SER A 352 -28.48 18.94 -36.69
#